data_AF-A0A936LH87-F1
#
_entry.id   AF-A0A936LH87-F1
#
_cell.length_a   1.000
_cell.length_b   1.000
_cell.length_c   1.000
_cell.angle_alpha   90.00
_cell.angle_beta   90.00
_cell.angle_gamma   90.00
#
_symmetry.space_group_name_H-M   'P 1'
#
loop_
_entity.id
_entity.type
_entity.pdbx_description
1 polymer ?
#
loop_
_entity_poly.entity_id
_entity_poly.type
_entity_poly.pdbx_seq_one_letter_code
_entity_poly.pdbx_strand_id
1 'polypeptide(L)'
;MRGRTETASQLPAFIRRKYPTYTSYATATVDQIYGRANLDSAQCWRARTFVSSVLENLGNGHFQLRPLPLVAQSTPMFGTLLEDFDSDGNLDLLCVGNFDGADPLAVRYNSGYGLYLNGDGKGNFLQKSATGAGFSVPGEGRGLACVAGKDGVTIVAANCNAAATSVTLRQRPLRIDPAKRCTHAILDLGDGRTRRQEWYWGSGYLSQSSQMLLLPSATATGDLYSGEKKVEEIGK
;
A
#
# COMPACT_ATOMS: atom_id res chain seq x y z
N MET A 1 -4.77 -2.84 28.24
CA MET A 1 -5.99 -2.02 28.45
C MET A 1 -5.59 -0.56 28.30
N ARG A 2 -6.41 0.28 27.65
CA ARG A 2 -6.11 1.71 27.55
C ARG A 2 -6.23 2.38 28.93
N GLY A 3 -5.59 3.54 29.09
CA GLY A 3 -5.65 4.32 30.31
C GLY A 3 -7.07 4.78 30.65
N ARG A 4 -7.25 5.26 31.88
CA ARG A 4 -8.57 5.69 32.40
C ARG A 4 -9.16 6.80 31.55
N THR A 5 -8.35 7.79 31.19
CA THR A 5 -8.80 8.99 30.45
C THR A 5 -9.29 8.62 29.06
N GLU A 6 -8.55 7.76 28.36
CA GLU A 6 -8.90 7.29 27.01
C GLU A 6 -10.14 6.43 27.05
N THR A 7 -10.27 5.58 28.06
CA THR A 7 -11.47 4.72 28.21
C THR A 7 -12.69 5.56 28.60
N ALA A 8 -12.50 6.60 29.42
CA ALA A 8 -13.55 7.56 29.76
C ALA A 8 -13.91 8.51 28.60
N SER A 9 -13.07 8.69 27.57
CA SER A 9 -13.48 9.46 26.39
C SER A 9 -14.50 8.69 25.54
N GLN A 10 -14.40 7.36 25.53
CA GLN A 10 -15.32 6.47 24.82
C GLN A 10 -16.57 6.13 25.67
N LEU A 11 -16.40 5.94 26.98
CA LEU A 11 -17.47 5.56 27.93
C LEU A 11 -17.55 6.52 29.12
N PRO A 12 -17.85 7.82 28.91
CA PRO A 12 -17.66 8.88 29.90
C PRO A 12 -18.46 8.69 31.17
N ALA A 13 -19.78 8.53 31.07
CA ALA A 13 -20.63 8.41 32.25
C ALA A 13 -20.31 7.15 33.08
N PHE A 14 -19.99 6.04 32.41
CA PHE A 14 -19.73 4.76 33.05
C PHE A 14 -18.39 4.78 33.80
N ILE A 15 -17.31 5.18 33.13
CA ILE A 15 -15.97 5.18 33.72
C ILE A 15 -15.82 6.29 34.77
N ARG A 16 -16.28 7.52 34.49
CA ARG A 16 -16.12 8.64 35.43
C ARG A 16 -16.87 8.44 36.73
N ARG A 17 -18.03 7.75 36.70
CA ARG A 17 -18.84 7.45 37.88
C ARG A 17 -18.34 6.24 38.65
N LYS A 18 -18.06 5.12 37.96
CA LYS A 18 -17.68 3.85 38.61
C LYS A 18 -16.23 3.85 39.08
N TYR A 19 -15.36 4.58 38.39
CA TYR A 19 -13.94 4.69 38.68
C TYR A 19 -13.52 6.18 38.71
N PRO A 20 -13.83 6.92 39.79
CA PRO A 20 -13.59 8.36 39.84
C PRO A 20 -12.10 8.73 39.88
N THR A 21 -11.24 7.86 40.41
CA THR A 21 -9.79 8.10 40.53
C THR A 21 -8.98 7.18 39.61
N TYR A 22 -7.78 7.61 39.21
CA TYR A 22 -6.86 6.77 38.43
C TYR A 22 -6.49 5.48 39.15
N THR A 23 -6.23 5.55 40.46
CA THR A 23 -5.93 4.37 41.29
C THR A 23 -7.07 3.36 41.27
N SER A 24 -8.33 3.80 41.41
CA SER A 24 -9.49 2.90 41.39
C SER A 24 -9.67 2.18 40.05
N TYR A 25 -9.26 2.81 38.95
CA TYR A 25 -9.31 2.20 37.62
C TYR A 25 -8.14 1.23 37.41
N ALA A 26 -6.93 1.62 37.82
CA ALA A 26 -5.70 0.84 37.62
C ALA A 26 -5.71 -0.50 38.38
N THR A 27 -6.42 -0.58 39.50
CA THR A 27 -6.55 -1.81 40.30
C THR A 27 -7.73 -2.69 39.88
N ALA A 28 -8.60 -2.22 38.99
CA ALA A 28 -9.76 -2.98 38.53
C ALA A 28 -9.40 -3.90 37.34
N THR A 29 -9.96 -5.11 37.36
CA THR A 29 -9.84 -6.06 36.25
C THR A 29 -10.74 -5.68 35.07
N VAL A 30 -10.44 -6.23 33.89
CA VAL A 30 -11.26 -6.03 32.67
C VAL A 30 -12.72 -6.45 32.92
N ASP A 31 -12.95 -7.58 33.58
CA ASP A 31 -14.27 -8.08 33.96
C ASP A 31 -14.99 -7.15 34.96
N GLN A 32 -14.29 -6.55 35.92
CA GLN A 32 -14.88 -5.56 36.83
C GLN A 32 -15.23 -4.26 36.11
N ILE A 33 -14.40 -3.84 35.17
CA ILE A 33 -14.62 -2.62 34.39
C ILE A 33 -15.81 -2.83 33.47
N TYR A 34 -15.78 -3.78 32.54
CA TYR A 34 -16.84 -3.92 31.53
C TYR A 34 -18.02 -4.80 31.94
N GLY A 35 -17.87 -5.64 32.96
CA GLY A 35 -18.87 -6.62 33.39
C GLY A 35 -18.78 -7.92 32.60
N ARG A 36 -18.73 -9.06 33.30
CA ARG A 36 -18.58 -10.38 32.69
C ARG A 36 -19.65 -10.69 31.64
N ALA A 37 -20.93 -10.44 31.98
CA ALA A 37 -22.04 -10.68 31.06
C ALA A 37 -21.92 -9.89 29.74
N ASN A 38 -21.39 -8.66 29.79
CA ASN A 38 -21.17 -7.85 28.60
C ASN A 38 -19.99 -8.37 27.76
N LEU A 39 -18.94 -8.87 28.42
CA LEU A 39 -17.80 -9.47 27.72
C LEU A 39 -18.20 -10.79 27.04
N ASP A 40 -19.02 -11.61 27.71
CA ASP A 40 -19.48 -12.89 27.18
C ASP A 40 -20.46 -12.72 26.00
N SER A 41 -21.25 -11.63 25.98
CA SER A 41 -22.14 -11.31 24.85
C SER A 41 -21.49 -10.47 23.75
N ALA A 42 -20.25 -10.00 23.95
CA ALA A 42 -19.57 -9.13 23.01
C ALA A 42 -19.11 -9.88 21.75
N GLN A 43 -19.19 -9.21 20.60
CA GLN A 43 -18.57 -9.71 19.39
C GLN A 43 -17.05 -9.57 19.48
N CYS A 44 -16.33 -10.70 19.45
CA CYS A 44 -14.89 -10.73 19.51
C CYS A 44 -14.26 -10.79 18.11
N TRP A 45 -13.59 -9.72 17.72
CA TRP A 45 -12.78 -9.67 16.50
C TRP A 45 -11.31 -9.84 16.83
N ARG A 46 -10.57 -10.61 16.01
CA ARG A 46 -9.14 -10.87 16.19
C ARG A 46 -8.37 -10.53 14.93
N ALA A 47 -7.41 -9.61 15.06
CA ALA A 47 -6.37 -9.42 14.05
C ALA A 47 -5.38 -10.60 14.12
N ARG A 48 -5.09 -11.22 12.97
CA ARG A 48 -4.17 -12.38 12.88
C ARG A 48 -2.78 -12.00 12.40
N THR A 49 -2.65 -10.89 11.69
CA THR A 49 -1.38 -10.40 11.17
C THR A 49 -1.38 -8.88 11.14
N PHE A 50 -0.21 -8.30 11.37
CA PHE A 50 0.09 -6.88 11.18
C PHE A 50 1.22 -6.68 10.17
N VAL A 51 1.71 -7.77 9.57
CA VAL A 51 2.88 -7.76 8.70
C VAL A 51 2.46 -7.31 7.31
N SER A 52 3.06 -6.21 6.83
CA SER A 52 2.97 -5.77 5.44
C SER A 52 3.42 -6.92 4.52
N SER A 53 2.55 -7.33 3.60
CA SER A 53 2.71 -8.57 2.83
C SER A 53 2.18 -8.43 1.41
N VAL A 54 2.68 -9.26 0.51
CA VAL A 54 2.12 -9.47 -0.83
C VAL A 54 1.25 -10.71 -0.81
N LEU A 55 0.08 -10.63 -1.44
CA LEU A 55 -0.80 -11.78 -1.63
C LEU A 55 -0.54 -12.36 -3.03
N GLU A 56 0.19 -13.45 -3.10
CA GLU A 56 0.47 -14.17 -4.35
C GLU A 56 -0.72 -15.05 -4.72
N ASN A 57 -1.17 -14.97 -5.96
CA ASN A 57 -2.16 -15.88 -6.53
C ASN A 57 -1.42 -17.09 -7.14
N LEU A 58 -1.59 -18.27 -6.52
CA LEU A 58 -0.98 -19.52 -6.97
C LEU A 58 -1.81 -20.24 -8.05
N GLY A 59 -2.90 -19.62 -8.49
CA GLY A 59 -3.87 -20.21 -9.41
C GLY A 59 -4.92 -21.07 -8.68
N ASN A 60 -5.98 -21.43 -9.40
CA ASN A 60 -7.06 -22.31 -8.92
C ASN A 60 -7.69 -21.87 -7.59
N GLY A 61 -7.73 -20.57 -7.31
CA GLY A 61 -8.27 -20.03 -6.06
C GLY A 61 -7.37 -20.18 -4.83
N HIS A 62 -6.12 -20.63 -5.01
CA HIS A 62 -5.13 -20.71 -3.95
C HIS A 62 -4.31 -19.41 -3.87
N PHE A 63 -4.11 -18.91 -2.66
CA PHE A 63 -3.33 -17.71 -2.40
C PHE A 63 -2.30 -17.96 -1.31
N GLN A 64 -1.15 -17.33 -1.45
CA GLN A 64 -0.09 -17.35 -0.45
C GLN A 64 0.24 -15.93 -0.02
N LEU A 65 0.20 -15.70 1.30
CA LEU A 65 0.64 -14.44 1.88
C LEU A 65 2.16 -14.50 2.09
N ARG A 66 2.91 -13.61 1.44
CA ARG A 66 4.36 -13.47 1.57
C ARG A 66 4.70 -12.19 2.33
N PRO A 67 5.40 -12.26 3.46
CA PRO A 67 5.79 -11.05 4.18
C PRO A 67 6.79 -10.24 3.36
N LEU A 68 6.61 -8.91 3.32
CA LEU A 68 7.63 -8.01 2.79
C LEU A 68 8.84 -7.96 3.74
N PRO A 69 10.03 -7.56 3.25
CA PRO A 69 11.25 -7.47 4.06
C PRO A 69 11.07 -6.63 5.33
N LEU A 70 11.97 -6.85 6.31
CA LEU A 70 11.92 -6.18 7.61
C LEU A 70 11.80 -4.65 7.50
N VAL A 71 12.45 -4.03 6.51
CA VAL A 71 12.37 -2.58 6.30
C VAL A 71 10.94 -2.09 6.01
N ALA A 72 10.11 -2.89 5.34
CA ALA A 72 8.71 -2.57 5.05
C ALA A 72 7.80 -2.64 6.28
N GLN A 73 8.33 -3.14 7.40
CA GLN A 73 7.63 -3.24 8.68
C GLN A 73 7.98 -2.09 9.64
N SER A 74 8.92 -1.21 9.25
CA SER A 74 9.43 -0.13 10.11
C SER A 74 8.40 0.97 10.40
N THR A 75 7.41 1.13 9.53
CA THR A 75 6.37 2.16 9.63
C THR A 75 5.09 1.69 8.90
N PRO A 76 3.88 2.13 9.30
CA PRO A 76 2.65 1.87 8.56
C PRO A 76 2.78 2.33 7.11
N MET A 77 2.33 1.48 6.17
CA MET A 77 2.26 1.80 4.74
C MET A 77 0.85 2.28 4.40
N PHE A 78 0.76 3.31 3.56
CA PHE A 78 -0.52 3.86 3.08
C PHE A 78 -0.59 3.85 1.55
N GLY A 79 0.27 4.63 0.89
CA GLY A 79 0.31 4.71 -0.56
C GLY A 79 1.24 3.66 -1.11
N THR A 80 0.80 2.91 -2.12
CA THR A 80 1.59 1.85 -2.76
C THR A 80 1.45 1.90 -4.27
N LEU A 81 2.53 1.67 -5.01
CA LEU A 81 2.52 1.46 -6.46
C LEU A 81 3.33 0.22 -6.81
N LEU A 82 2.82 -0.59 -7.73
CA LEU A 82 3.44 -1.82 -8.18
C LEU A 82 3.60 -1.76 -9.71
N GLU A 83 4.80 -1.46 -10.17
CA GLU A 83 5.12 -1.31 -11.60
C GLU A 83 6.59 -1.67 -11.84
N ASP A 84 6.95 -1.91 -13.10
CA ASP A 84 8.33 -2.19 -13.52
C ASP A 84 9.11 -0.87 -13.71
N PHE A 85 9.64 -0.33 -12.61
CA PHE A 85 10.24 1.00 -12.56
C PHE A 85 11.69 1.04 -13.05
N ASP A 86 12.40 -0.09 -13.04
CA ASP A 86 13.77 -0.20 -13.56
C ASP A 86 13.89 -0.93 -14.91
N SER A 87 12.76 -1.34 -15.50
CA SER A 87 12.67 -1.95 -16.83
C SER A 87 13.36 -3.31 -16.95
N ASP A 88 13.40 -4.10 -15.86
CA ASP A 88 14.00 -5.43 -15.84
C ASP A 88 13.01 -6.59 -16.11
N GLY A 89 11.73 -6.26 -16.31
CA GLY A 89 10.64 -7.22 -16.52
C GLY A 89 9.94 -7.65 -15.22
N ASN A 90 10.49 -7.32 -14.06
CA ASN A 90 9.91 -7.63 -12.76
C ASN A 90 9.10 -6.43 -12.24
N LEU A 91 8.11 -6.71 -11.40
CA LEU A 91 7.35 -5.64 -10.76
C LEU A 91 8.09 -5.19 -9.50
N ASP A 92 8.31 -3.89 -9.39
CA ASP A 92 8.87 -3.23 -8.22
C ASP A 92 7.77 -2.58 -7.39
N LEU A 93 7.99 -2.46 -6.08
CA LEU A 93 7.05 -1.88 -5.14
C LEU A 93 7.58 -0.54 -4.61
N LEU A 94 6.83 0.53 -4.83
CA LEU A 94 7.00 1.80 -4.13
C LEU A 94 5.96 1.94 -3.03
N CYS A 95 6.39 2.32 -1.84
CA CYS A 95 5.51 2.60 -0.71
C CYS A 95 5.84 3.95 -0.09
N VAL A 96 4.81 4.65 0.37
CA VAL A 96 4.91 5.76 1.33
C VAL A 96 4.06 5.46 2.54
N GLY A 97 4.36 6.13 3.63
CA GLY A 97 3.63 5.90 4.85
C GLY A 97 3.96 6.90 5.93
N ASN A 98 4.18 6.39 7.13
CA ASN A 98 4.23 7.13 8.38
C ASN A 98 2.86 7.55 8.91
N PHE A 99 2.78 7.70 10.23
CA PHE A 99 1.60 8.12 10.95
C PHE A 99 2.00 8.90 12.20
N ASP A 100 1.94 10.23 12.12
CA ASP A 100 2.18 11.15 13.21
C ASP A 100 0.95 11.30 14.13
N GLY A 101 -0.22 10.86 13.68
CA GLY A 101 -1.47 10.82 14.47
C GLY A 101 -1.54 9.70 15.51
N ALA A 102 -0.41 9.09 15.85
CA ALA A 102 -0.33 8.03 16.84
C ALA A 102 -0.81 8.53 18.22
N ASP A 103 -1.27 7.59 19.06
CA ASP A 103 -1.62 7.88 20.46
C ASP A 103 -0.45 8.61 21.13
N PRO A 104 -0.67 9.65 21.95
CA PRO A 104 0.42 10.33 22.67
C PRO A 104 1.29 9.39 23.51
N LEU A 105 0.75 8.24 23.93
CA LEU A 105 1.46 7.20 24.67
C LEU A 105 2.22 6.21 23.77
N ALA A 106 1.98 6.25 22.45
CA ALA A 106 2.70 5.46 21.47
C ALA A 106 3.89 6.24 20.89
N VAL A 107 4.92 5.52 20.48
CA VAL A 107 6.00 6.09 19.68
C VAL A 107 5.42 6.51 18.33
N ARG A 108 5.82 7.68 17.82
CA ARG A 108 5.43 8.12 16.48
C ARG A 108 5.91 7.12 15.44
N TYR A 109 5.04 6.77 14.50
CA TYR A 109 5.40 5.88 13.42
C TYR A 109 5.92 6.71 12.25
N ASN A 110 7.07 7.37 12.37
CA ASN A 110 7.50 8.37 11.39
C ASN A 110 8.94 8.24 10.89
N SER A 111 9.50 7.04 10.97
CA SER A 111 10.89 6.76 10.57
C SER A 111 11.07 6.45 9.08
N GLY A 112 10.00 6.44 8.28
CA GLY A 112 10.07 6.16 6.84
C GLY A 112 10.42 7.38 5.99
N TYR A 113 11.08 7.14 4.86
CA TYR A 113 11.45 8.15 3.85
C TYR A 113 10.84 7.81 2.48
N GLY A 114 9.76 7.04 2.45
CA GLY A 114 9.39 6.26 1.28
C GLY A 114 10.28 5.02 1.14
N LEU A 115 9.77 4.02 0.44
CA LEU A 115 10.43 2.73 0.27
C LEU A 115 10.31 2.30 -1.18
N TYR A 116 11.45 1.91 -1.77
CA TYR A 116 11.51 1.26 -3.08
C TYR A 116 12.07 -0.15 -2.87
N LEU A 117 11.32 -1.15 -3.33
CA LEU A 117 11.69 -2.55 -3.26
C LEU A 117 11.70 -3.13 -4.67
N ASN A 118 12.84 -3.70 -5.06
CA ASN A 118 12.96 -4.42 -6.32
C ASN A 118 12.32 -5.80 -6.21
N GLY A 119 11.51 -6.15 -7.21
CA GLY A 119 10.97 -7.49 -7.33
C GLY A 119 11.94 -8.44 -8.04
N ASP A 120 11.94 -9.71 -7.66
CA ASP A 120 12.73 -10.75 -8.36
C ASP A 120 11.91 -11.53 -9.42
N GLY A 121 10.66 -11.12 -9.64
CA GLY A 121 9.71 -11.81 -10.51
C GLY A 121 9.13 -13.11 -9.95
N LYS A 122 9.53 -13.51 -8.72
CA LYS A 122 9.08 -14.73 -8.02
C LYS A 122 8.33 -14.41 -6.73
N GLY A 123 7.89 -13.15 -6.59
CA GLY A 123 7.16 -12.67 -5.42
C GLY A 123 8.05 -12.29 -4.23
N ASN A 124 9.38 -12.27 -4.39
CA ASN A 124 10.28 -11.73 -3.37
C ASN A 124 10.64 -10.28 -3.72
N PHE A 125 10.84 -9.50 -2.67
CA PHE A 125 11.17 -8.09 -2.76
C PHE A 125 12.44 -7.82 -1.95
N LEU A 126 13.35 -7.02 -2.48
CA LEU A 126 14.58 -6.62 -1.81
C LEU A 126 14.69 -5.10 -1.79
N GLN A 127 15.19 -4.57 -0.67
CA GLN A 127 15.44 -3.14 -0.58
C GLN A 127 16.66 -2.76 -1.41
N LYS A 128 16.47 -1.85 -2.35
CA LYS A 128 17.55 -1.05 -2.93
C LYS A 128 17.58 0.29 -2.20
N SER A 129 18.75 0.92 -2.07
CA SER A 129 18.83 2.17 -1.30
C SER A 129 17.85 3.18 -1.89
N ALA A 130 17.05 3.83 -1.04
CA ALA A 130 16.07 4.85 -1.47
C ALA A 130 16.73 5.98 -2.28
N THR A 131 18.05 6.18 -2.08
CA THR A 131 18.90 7.10 -2.82
C THR A 131 19.19 6.69 -4.26
N GLY A 132 19.12 5.41 -4.62
CA GLY A 132 19.47 4.90 -5.95
C GLY A 132 18.45 5.25 -7.04
N ALA A 133 17.18 5.44 -6.68
CA ALA A 133 16.10 5.79 -7.61
C ALA A 133 15.66 7.27 -7.52
N GLY A 134 16.25 8.06 -6.61
CA GLY A 134 15.85 9.45 -6.37
C GLY A 134 14.48 9.61 -5.69
N PHE A 135 13.86 8.51 -5.24
CA PHE A 135 12.58 8.53 -4.55
C PHE A 135 12.78 8.68 -3.04
N SER A 136 12.44 9.87 -2.52
CA SER A 136 12.48 10.18 -1.10
C SER A 136 11.27 11.00 -0.73
N VAL A 137 10.44 10.49 0.17
CA VAL A 137 9.24 11.13 0.70
C VAL A 137 9.38 11.18 2.22
N PRO A 138 10.11 12.18 2.76
CA PRO A 138 10.23 12.34 4.20
C PRO A 138 8.89 12.75 4.80
N GLY A 139 8.60 12.25 6.01
CA GLY A 139 7.38 12.60 6.74
C GLY A 139 6.16 11.79 6.32
N GLU A 140 4.98 12.34 6.56
CA GLU A 140 3.71 11.59 6.46
C GLU A 140 3.15 11.54 5.03
N GLY A 141 3.50 10.50 4.28
CA GLY A 141 2.92 10.18 2.98
C GLY A 141 1.59 9.43 3.09
N ARG A 142 0.66 9.73 2.18
CA ARG A 142 -0.68 9.11 2.14
C ARG A 142 -0.94 8.44 0.81
N GLY A 143 -1.03 9.21 -0.26
CA GLY A 143 -1.35 8.72 -1.59
C GLY A 143 -0.10 8.62 -2.46
N LEU A 144 -0.06 7.60 -3.32
CA LEU A 144 0.86 7.52 -4.45
C LEU A 144 0.09 7.39 -5.76
N ALA A 145 0.58 8.04 -6.81
CA ALA A 145 0.05 7.89 -8.16
C ALA A 145 1.17 8.02 -9.20
N CYS A 146 1.09 7.20 -10.25
CA CYS A 146 1.86 7.39 -11.47
C CYS A 146 1.10 8.28 -12.44
N VAL A 147 1.73 9.37 -12.88
CA VAL A 147 1.18 10.30 -13.86
C VAL A 147 1.98 10.19 -15.15
N ALA A 148 1.33 9.80 -16.24
CA ALA A 148 1.96 9.77 -17.55
C ALA A 148 2.19 11.22 -18.03
N GLY A 149 3.45 11.62 -18.17
CA GLY A 149 3.89 12.91 -18.70
C GLY A 149 4.28 12.84 -20.17
N LYS A 150 4.77 13.96 -20.73
CA LYS A 150 5.39 14.00 -22.07
C LYS A 150 6.81 13.42 -22.04
N ASP A 151 7.54 13.71 -20.96
CA ASP A 151 8.97 13.38 -20.81
C ASP A 151 9.22 12.06 -20.04
N GLY A 152 8.16 11.36 -19.66
CA GLY A 152 8.23 10.10 -18.94
C GLY A 152 7.07 9.91 -17.96
N VAL A 153 7.32 9.14 -16.91
CA VAL A 153 6.37 8.92 -15.80
C VAL A 153 6.78 9.75 -14.61
N THR A 154 5.85 10.51 -14.06
CA THR A 154 6.03 11.20 -12.78
C THR A 154 5.29 10.45 -11.69
N ILE A 155 6.02 9.95 -10.71
CA ILE A 155 5.45 9.43 -9.46
C ILE A 155 5.19 10.62 -8.55
N VAL A 156 3.97 10.75 -8.05
CA VAL A 156 3.55 11.81 -7.14
C VAL A 156 3.12 11.21 -5.80
N ALA A 157 3.69 11.71 -4.71
CA ALA A 157 3.31 11.41 -3.35
C ALA A 157 2.53 12.58 -2.75
N ALA A 158 1.31 12.31 -2.30
CA ALA A 158 0.52 13.25 -1.51
C ALA A 158 0.90 13.11 -0.02
N ASN A 159 1.23 14.24 0.61
CA ASN A 159 1.73 14.28 1.98
C ASN A 159 0.71 14.98 2.90
N CYS A 160 0.65 14.58 4.17
CA CYS A 160 -0.16 15.25 5.17
C CYS A 160 0.57 16.50 5.70
N ASN A 161 -0.12 17.64 5.70
CA ASN A 161 0.40 18.93 6.19
C ASN A 161 1.74 19.36 5.56
N ALA A 162 2.06 18.87 4.36
CA ALA A 162 3.27 19.17 3.62
C ALA A 162 2.98 19.21 2.12
N ALA A 163 3.86 19.85 1.35
CA ALA A 163 3.78 19.86 -0.11
C ALA A 163 3.92 18.44 -0.67
N ALA A 164 3.28 18.18 -1.82
CA ALA A 164 3.47 16.92 -2.53
C ALA A 164 4.93 16.76 -2.97
N THR A 165 5.40 15.52 -2.99
CA THR A 165 6.74 15.16 -3.50
C THR A 165 6.58 14.45 -4.82
N SER A 166 7.50 14.65 -5.76
CA SER A 166 7.48 13.92 -7.02
C SER A 166 8.88 13.54 -7.49
N VAL A 167 8.93 12.42 -8.23
CA VAL A 167 10.11 11.98 -8.97
C VAL A 167 9.68 11.62 -10.38
N THR A 168 10.44 12.06 -11.36
CA THR A 168 10.16 11.73 -12.76
C THR A 168 11.18 10.71 -13.25
N LEU A 169 10.68 9.56 -13.66
CA LEU A 169 11.41 8.53 -14.35
C LEU A 169 11.36 8.82 -15.85
N ARG A 170 12.52 8.83 -16.52
CA ARG A 170 12.63 9.02 -17.97
C ARG A 170 12.29 7.75 -18.76
N GLN A 171 11.33 6.99 -18.27
CA GLN A 171 10.76 5.83 -18.95
C GLN A 171 9.49 6.28 -19.67
N ARG A 172 9.37 5.98 -20.96
CA ARG A 172 8.19 6.38 -21.74
C ARG A 172 7.03 5.43 -21.46
N PRO A 173 5.91 5.91 -20.89
CA PRO A 173 4.76 5.07 -20.70
C PRO A 173 3.98 4.91 -22.01
N LEU A 174 3.45 3.71 -22.25
CA LEU A 174 2.35 3.52 -23.19
C LEU A 174 1.07 4.01 -22.51
N ARG A 175 0.43 5.05 -23.06
CA ARG A 175 -0.85 5.54 -22.53
C ARG A 175 -1.98 4.68 -23.05
N ILE A 176 -2.86 4.25 -22.16
CA ILE A 176 -4.05 3.49 -22.52
C ILE A 176 -5.21 4.48 -22.66
N ASP A 177 -5.91 4.40 -23.78
CA ASP A 177 -7.09 5.24 -24.03
C ASP A 177 -8.24 4.82 -23.09
N PRO A 178 -8.68 5.71 -22.16
CA PRO A 178 -9.76 5.39 -21.24
C PRO A 178 -11.09 5.06 -21.94
N ALA A 179 -11.31 5.53 -23.17
CA ALA A 179 -12.52 5.25 -23.94
C ALA A 179 -12.65 3.75 -24.30
N LYS A 180 -11.52 3.03 -24.39
CA LYS A 180 -11.49 1.59 -24.67
C LYS A 180 -11.93 0.74 -23.46
N ARG A 181 -12.03 1.34 -22.27
CA ARG A 181 -12.40 0.66 -21.01
C ARG A 181 -11.56 -0.61 -20.80
N CYS A 182 -10.26 -0.51 -21.03
CA CYS A 182 -9.32 -1.60 -20.81
C CYS A 182 -9.34 -1.99 -19.32
N THR A 183 -9.41 -3.28 -19.08
CA THR A 183 -9.41 -3.89 -17.74
C THR A 183 -8.05 -4.49 -17.41
N HIS A 184 -7.41 -5.10 -18.40
CA HIS A 184 -6.11 -5.72 -18.24
C HIS A 184 -5.37 -5.85 -19.59
N ALA A 185 -4.08 -6.14 -19.51
CA ALA A 185 -3.23 -6.55 -20.60
C ALA A 185 -2.63 -7.92 -20.32
N ILE A 186 -2.45 -8.72 -21.36
CA ILE A 186 -1.58 -9.90 -21.34
C ILE A 186 -0.32 -9.54 -22.12
N LEU A 187 0.80 -9.43 -21.42
CA LEU A 187 2.09 -9.01 -21.96
C LEU A 187 2.99 -10.21 -22.19
N ASP A 188 3.71 -10.21 -23.31
CA ASP A 188 4.95 -10.95 -23.50
C ASP A 188 6.11 -10.00 -23.22
N LEU A 189 6.95 -10.35 -22.24
CA LEU A 189 8.03 -9.47 -21.77
C LEU A 189 9.24 -9.48 -22.72
N GLY A 190 9.25 -10.34 -23.74
CA GLY A 190 10.32 -10.48 -24.73
C GLY A 190 11.44 -11.44 -24.32
N ASP A 191 11.35 -12.01 -23.11
CA ASP A 191 12.29 -13.01 -22.57
C ASP A 191 11.64 -14.39 -22.37
N GLY A 192 10.45 -14.58 -22.95
CA GLY A 192 9.63 -15.80 -22.83
C GLY A 192 8.71 -15.82 -21.62
N ARG A 193 8.79 -14.84 -20.70
CA ARG A 193 7.83 -14.68 -19.61
C ARG A 193 6.61 -13.89 -20.08
N THR A 194 5.47 -14.19 -19.46
CA THR A 194 4.23 -13.44 -19.66
C THR A 194 3.75 -12.81 -18.36
N ARG A 195 3.08 -11.66 -18.45
CA ARG A 195 2.52 -10.94 -17.29
C ARG A 195 1.12 -10.45 -17.60
N ARG A 196 0.19 -10.70 -16.67
CA ARG A 196 -1.11 -10.02 -16.66
C ARG A 196 -0.98 -8.72 -15.88
N GLN A 197 -1.18 -7.59 -16.54
CA GLN A 197 -1.25 -6.28 -15.90
C GLN A 197 -2.71 -5.85 -15.80
N GLU A 198 -3.20 -5.49 -14.62
CA GLU A 198 -4.58 -5.06 -14.43
C GLU A 198 -4.66 -3.58 -14.07
N TRP A 199 -5.73 -2.92 -14.49
CA TRP A 199 -6.01 -1.54 -14.13
C TRP A 199 -7.27 -1.43 -13.29
N TYR A 200 -7.16 -0.63 -12.25
CA TYR A 200 -8.22 -0.38 -11.29
C TYR A 200 -8.57 1.12 -11.26
N TRP A 201 -9.80 1.41 -10.87
CA TRP A 201 -10.22 2.77 -10.50
C TRP A 201 -9.87 2.97 -9.03
N GLY A 202 -8.84 3.76 -8.77
CA GLY A 202 -8.14 3.89 -7.50
C GLY A 202 -6.78 3.18 -7.52
N SER A 203 -5.75 3.82 -6.97
CA SER A 203 -4.38 3.28 -6.85
C SER A 203 -3.86 3.38 -5.41
N GLY A 204 -4.71 3.04 -4.44
CA GLY A 204 -4.41 3.08 -3.01
C GLY A 204 -5.17 4.18 -2.27
N TYR A 205 -4.49 4.90 -1.38
CA TYR A 205 -5.10 5.90 -0.50
C TYR A 205 -5.59 7.14 -1.27
N LEU A 206 -6.87 7.14 -1.67
CA LEU A 206 -7.56 8.25 -2.35
C LEU A 206 -6.77 8.81 -3.55
N SER A 207 -6.04 7.96 -4.25
CA SER A 207 -5.20 8.32 -5.40
C SER A 207 -5.66 7.60 -6.66
N GLN A 208 -5.32 8.16 -7.83
CA GLN A 208 -5.59 7.55 -9.12
C GLN A 208 -4.37 7.74 -10.03
N SER A 209 -3.76 6.63 -10.42
CA SER A 209 -2.73 6.62 -11.45
C SER A 209 -3.35 6.77 -12.83
N SER A 210 -2.59 7.34 -13.77
CA SER A 210 -2.92 7.32 -15.19
C SER A 210 -3.09 5.87 -15.66
N GLN A 211 -4.03 5.62 -16.58
CA GLN A 211 -4.07 4.34 -17.27
C GLN A 211 -2.91 4.28 -18.26
N MET A 212 -1.86 3.58 -17.86
CA MET A 212 -0.63 3.48 -18.61
C MET A 212 0.04 2.13 -18.38
N LEU A 213 1.01 1.81 -19.22
CA LEU A 213 1.84 0.63 -19.11
C LEU A 213 3.32 1.03 -19.21
N LEU A 214 4.12 0.46 -18.32
CA LEU A 214 5.58 0.46 -18.43
C LEU A 214 6.02 -0.87 -19.06
N LEU A 215 6.62 -0.79 -20.25
CA LEU A 215 7.15 -1.95 -20.95
C LEU A 215 8.63 -2.15 -20.55
N PRO A 216 9.06 -3.39 -20.27
CA PRO A 216 10.44 -3.67 -19.86
C PRO A 216 11.46 -3.51 -20.99
N SER A 217 11.02 -3.77 -22.22
CA SER A 217 11.91 -3.79 -23.38
C SER A 217 11.18 -3.29 -24.63
N ALA A 218 11.96 -2.88 -25.63
CA ALA A 218 11.42 -2.52 -26.93
C ALA A 218 10.81 -3.71 -27.69
N THR A 219 11.13 -4.95 -27.27
CA THR A 219 10.60 -6.19 -27.86
C THR A 219 9.37 -6.70 -27.13
N ALA A 220 8.98 -6.08 -26.02
CA ALA A 220 7.79 -6.46 -25.28
C ALA A 220 6.54 -6.15 -26.11
N THR A 221 5.64 -7.13 -26.19
CA THR A 221 4.37 -7.02 -26.91
C THR A 221 3.22 -7.37 -25.97
N GLY A 222 1.98 -7.14 -26.41
CA GLY A 222 0.86 -7.59 -25.60
C GLY A 222 -0.50 -7.28 -26.18
N ASP A 223 -1.50 -7.86 -25.55
CA ASP A 223 -2.89 -7.73 -25.94
C ASP A 223 -3.69 -7.03 -24.84
N LEU A 224 -4.41 -5.97 -25.20
CA LEU A 224 -5.31 -5.26 -24.31
C LEU A 224 -6.71 -5.86 -24.34
N TYR A 225 -7.34 -5.96 -23.18
CA TYR A 225 -8.66 -6.55 -23.02
C TYR A 225 -9.62 -5.65 -22.24
N SER A 226 -10.88 -5.59 -22.70
CA SER A 226 -12.02 -5.07 -21.93
C SER A 226 -12.93 -6.24 -21.55
N GLY A 227 -12.84 -6.69 -20.30
CA GLY A 227 -13.40 -7.97 -19.89
C GLY A 227 -12.73 -9.10 -20.65
N GLU A 228 -13.50 -9.92 -21.36
CA GLU A 228 -12.99 -11.05 -22.16
C GLU A 228 -12.64 -10.65 -23.61
N LYS A 229 -12.98 -9.42 -24.04
CA LYS A 229 -12.81 -8.98 -25.41
C LYS A 229 -11.44 -8.33 -25.61
N LYS A 230 -10.62 -8.87 -26.52
CA LYS A 230 -9.41 -8.19 -27.02
C LYS A 230 -9.81 -6.91 -27.77
N VAL A 231 -9.20 -5.79 -27.41
CA VAL A 231 -9.50 -4.46 -27.96
C VAL A 231 -8.35 -3.86 -28.77
N GLU A 232 -7.10 -4.23 -28.48
CA GLU A 232 -5.92 -3.68 -29.13
C GLU A 232 -4.70 -4.59 -28.91
N GLU A 233 -3.72 -4.49 -29.79
CA GLU A 233 -2.42 -5.17 -29.71
C GLU A 233 -1.31 -4.10 -29.60
N ILE A 234 -0.30 -4.38 -28.80
CA ILE A 234 0.82 -3.50 -28.44
C ILE A 234 2.10 -4.08 -29.05
N GLY A 235 2.94 -3.23 -29.65
CA GLY A 235 4.30 -3.59 -30.06
C GLY A 235 4.44 -4.16 -31.47
N LYS A 236 3.64 -3.68 -32.42
CA LYS A 236 3.84 -3.88 -33.87
C LYS A 236 4.42 -2.63 -34.53
#